data_AF-A0A7X2TMR2-F1
#
_entry.id   AF-A0A7X2TMR2-F1
#
_cell.length_a   1.000
_cell.length_b   1.000
_cell.length_c   1.000
_cell.angle_alpha   90.00
_cell.angle_beta   90.00
_cell.angle_gamma   90.00
#
_symmetry.space_group_name_H-M   'P 1'
#
loop_
_entity.id
_entity.type
_entity.pdbx_description
1 polymer ?
#
loop_
_entity_poly.entity_id
_entity_poly.type
_entity_poly.pdbx_seq_one_letter_code
_entity_poly.pdbx_strand_id
1 'polypeptide(L)'
;MIVLKIVGKIFLLPILLALFILGMVIAVIGGIYHLIHGFFWALMIIAVILFAVFKMWQNVVMGIAFMTASLMIVTMLDSLSSLTGGAVGRVIALLRS
;
A
#
# COMPACT_ATOMS: atom_id res chain seq x y z
N MET A 1 -21.06 29.52 20.61
CA MET A 1 -20.58 28.11 20.62
C MET A 1 -20.89 27.34 19.33
N ILE A 2 -22.11 27.45 18.76
CA ILE A 2 -22.51 26.76 17.52
C ILE A 2 -21.72 27.24 16.29
N VAL A 3 -21.48 28.55 16.14
CA VAL A 3 -20.72 29.13 15.01
C VAL A 3 -19.29 28.57 14.95
N LEU A 4 -18.61 28.45 16.09
CA LEU A 4 -17.26 27.90 16.17
C LEU A 4 -17.19 26.42 15.75
N LYS A 5 -18.23 25.62 16.08
CA LYS A 5 -18.35 24.23 15.63
C LYS A 5 -18.56 24.12 14.12
N ILE A 6 -19.37 25.00 13.52
CA ILE A 6 -19.63 24.99 12.08
C ILE A 6 -18.36 25.39 11.32
N VAL A 7 -17.66 26.43 11.78
CA VAL A 7 -16.39 26.88 11.18
C VAL A 7 -15.35 25.76 11.22
N GLY A 8 -15.18 25.06 12.35
CA GLY A 8 -14.27 23.92 12.46
C GLY A 8 -14.60 22.77 11.49
N LYS A 9 -15.89 22.46 11.29
CA LYS A 9 -16.32 21.41 10.35
C LYS A 9 -16.07 21.79 8.88
N ILE A 10 -16.20 23.07 8.54
CA ILE A 10 -15.87 23.58 7.19
C ILE A 10 -14.38 23.40 6.87
N PHE A 11 -13.48 23.54 7.85
CA PHE A 11 -12.04 23.31 7.64
C PHE A 11 -11.66 21.82 7.59
N LEU A 12 -12.40 20.95 8.27
CA LEU A 12 -12.15 19.49 8.29
C LEU A 12 -12.62 18.77 7.02
N LEU A 13 -13.64 19.31 6.33
CA LEU A 13 -14.18 18.75 5.09
C LEU A 13 -13.15 18.67 3.94
N PRO A 14 -12.39 19.74 3.63
CA PRO A 14 -11.31 19.68 2.63
C PRO A 14 -10.21 18.67 2.97
N ILE A 15 -9.86 18.53 4.26
CA ILE A 15 -8.87 17.56 4.73
C ILE A 15 -9.38 16.14 4.50
N LEU A 16 -10.66 15.88 4.81
CA LEU A 16 -11.29 14.59 4.56
C LEU A 16 -11.31 14.26 3.06
N LEU A 17 -11.62 15.24 2.21
CA LEU A 17 -11.60 15.08 0.76
C LEU A 17 -10.20 14.72 0.25
N ALA A 18 -9.16 15.41 0.74
CA ALA A 18 -7.78 15.12 0.36
C ALA A 18 -7.34 13.71 0.78
N LEU A 19 -7.68 13.26 1.99
CA LEU A 19 -7.40 11.91 2.46
C LEU A 19 -8.16 10.84 1.67
N PHE A 20 -9.39 11.13 1.26
CA PHE A 20 -10.19 10.24 0.43
C PHE A 20 -9.59 10.07 -0.96
N ILE A 21 -9.17 11.17 -1.60
CA ILE A 21 -8.47 11.13 -2.89
C ILE A 21 -7.15 10.35 -2.76
N LEU A 22 -6.38 10.60 -1.70
CA LEU A 22 -5.14 9.87 -1.43
C LEU A 22 -5.40 8.36 -1.26
N GLY A 23 -6.43 7.99 -0.51
CA GLY A 23 -6.83 6.59 -0.34
C GLY A 23 -7.24 5.92 -1.64
N MET A 24 -7.97 6.62 -2.52
CA MET A 24 -8.30 6.11 -3.86
C MET A 24 -7.05 5.87 -4.70
N VAL A 25 -6.11 6.82 -4.72
CA VAL A 25 -4.86 6.68 -5.48
C VAL A 25 -4.07 5.47 -5.00
N ILE A 26 -3.92 5.30 -3.68
CA ILE A 26 -3.23 4.15 -3.08
C ILE A 26 -3.94 2.85 -3.45
N ALA A 27 -5.28 2.81 -3.41
CA ALA A 27 -6.05 1.61 -3.75
C ALA A 27 -5.90 1.22 -5.23
N VAL A 28 -5.93 2.19 -6.14
CA VAL A 28 -5.74 1.94 -7.59
C VAL A 28 -4.32 1.45 -7.86
N ILE A 29 -3.31 2.11 -7.29
CA ILE A 29 -1.91 1.68 -7.43
C ILE A 29 -1.71 0.29 -6.83
N GLY A 30 -2.25 0.04 -5.64
CA GLY A 30 -2.19 -1.26 -4.97
C GLY A 30 -2.85 -2.37 -5.77
N GLY A 31 -4.04 -2.11 -6.35
CA GLY A 31 -4.75 -3.08 -7.20
C GLY A 31 -3.97 -3.45 -8.46
N ILE A 32 -3.44 -2.46 -9.19
CA ILE A 32 -2.59 -2.70 -10.37
C ILE A 32 -1.31 -3.44 -9.96
N TYR A 33 -0.71 -3.05 -8.84
CA TYR A 33 0.49 -3.66 -8.31
C TYR A 33 0.25 -5.14 -7.97
N HIS A 34 -0.82 -5.50 -7.27
CA HIS A 34 -1.10 -6.90 -6.93
C HIS A 34 -1.25 -7.79 -8.16
N LEU A 35 -1.89 -7.30 -9.23
CA LEU A 35 -2.04 -8.06 -10.48
C LEU A 35 -0.68 -8.33 -11.15
N ILE A 36 0.14 -7.29 -11.31
CA ILE A 36 1.47 -7.41 -11.93
C ILE A 36 2.41 -8.24 -11.04
N HIS A 37 2.36 -7.99 -9.74
CA HIS A 37 3.21 -8.63 -8.74
C HIS A 37 2.93 -10.13 -8.62
N GLY A 38 1.66 -10.56 -8.69
CA GLY A 38 1.32 -11.98 -8.70
C GLY A 38 1.94 -12.73 -9.89
N PHE A 39 1.88 -12.14 -11.08
CA PHE A 39 2.51 -12.71 -12.28
C PHE A 39 4.04 -12.72 -12.19
N PHE A 40 4.62 -11.62 -11.69
CA PHE A 40 6.06 -11.50 -11.45
C PHE A 40 6.57 -12.57 -10.46
N TRP A 41 5.83 -12.84 -9.40
CA TRP A 41 6.16 -13.85 -8.40
C TRP A 41 6.20 -15.26 -8.99
N ALA A 42 5.20 -15.62 -9.81
CA ALA A 42 5.16 -16.92 -10.47
C ALA A 42 6.41 -17.12 -11.36
N LEU A 43 6.80 -16.11 -12.12
CA LEU A 43 8.00 -16.15 -12.96
C LEU A 43 9.29 -16.23 -12.12
N MET A 44 9.38 -15.48 -11.03
CA MET A 44 10.54 -15.51 -10.13
C MET A 44 10.73 -16.88 -9.48
N ILE A 45 9.64 -17.52 -9.02
CA ILE A 45 9.69 -18.87 -8.44
C ILE A 45 10.20 -19.87 -9.47
N ILE A 46 9.67 -19.83 -10.70
CA ILE A 46 10.11 -20.71 -11.79
C ILE A 46 11.60 -20.48 -12.07
N ALA A 47 12.05 -19.23 -12.17
CA ALA A 47 13.45 -18.89 -12.41
C ALA A 47 14.37 -19.41 -11.29
N VAL A 48 13.99 -19.24 -10.02
CA VAL A 48 14.74 -19.73 -8.86
C VAL A 48 14.85 -21.26 -8.89
N ILE A 49 13.75 -21.96 -9.20
CA ILE A 49 13.75 -23.43 -9.35
C ILE A 49 14.70 -23.86 -10.47
N LEU A 50 14.65 -23.21 -11.64
CA LEU A 50 15.56 -23.51 -12.75
C LEU A 50 17.02 -23.29 -12.35
N PHE A 51 17.35 -22.18 -11.69
CA PHE A 51 18.71 -21.93 -11.20
C PHE A 51 19.18 -22.98 -10.20
N ALA A 52 18.30 -23.47 -9.33
CA ALA A 52 18.62 -24.54 -8.40
C ALA A 52 18.91 -25.86 -9.13
N VAL A 53 18.10 -26.21 -10.15
CA VAL A 53 18.29 -27.42 -10.98
C VAL A 53 19.65 -27.39 -11.70
N PHE A 54 20.04 -26.23 -12.24
CA PHE A 54 21.34 -26.05 -12.90
C PHE A 54 22.51 -25.78 -11.93
N LYS A 55 22.30 -25.95 -10.61
CA LYS A 55 23.30 -25.73 -9.55
C LYS A 55 23.92 -24.32 -9.54
N MET A 56 23.20 -23.32 -10.07
CA MET A 56 23.61 -21.91 -10.08
C MET A 56 23.25 -21.22 -8.76
N TRP A 57 23.85 -21.67 -7.66
CA TRP A 57 23.47 -21.25 -6.30
C TRP A 57 23.58 -19.75 -6.04
N GLN A 58 24.53 -19.06 -6.66
CA GLN A 58 24.62 -17.60 -6.56
C GLN A 58 23.36 -16.89 -7.11
N ASN A 59 22.80 -17.40 -8.21
CA ASN A 59 21.59 -16.86 -8.81
C ASN A 59 20.34 -17.19 -8.00
N VAL A 60 20.32 -18.36 -7.35
CA VAL A 60 19.26 -18.73 -6.39
C VAL A 60 19.23 -17.73 -5.23
N VAL A 61 20.38 -17.41 -4.63
CA VAL A 61 20.48 -16.44 -3.53
C VAL A 61 20.04 -15.05 -3.98
N MET A 62 20.49 -14.60 -5.15
CA MET A 62 20.03 -13.32 -5.72
C MET A 62 18.52 -13.30 -5.96
N GLY A 63 17.96 -14.39 -6.50
CA GLY A 63 16.53 -14.52 -6.73
C GLY A 63 15.72 -14.41 -5.43
N ILE A 64 16.15 -15.10 -4.37
CA ILE A 64 15.52 -15.01 -3.05
C ILE A 64 15.60 -13.59 -2.49
N ALA A 65 16.76 -12.93 -2.59
CA ALA A 65 16.92 -11.55 -2.13
C ALA A 65 15.98 -10.57 -2.86
N PHE A 66 15.82 -10.73 -4.18
CA PHE A 66 14.85 -9.96 -4.97
C PHE A 66 13.40 -10.23 -4.53
N MET A 67 13.06 -11.48 -4.25
CA MET A 67 11.73 -11.83 -3.72
C MET A 67 11.47 -11.15 -2.36
N THR A 68 12.45 -11.12 -1.47
CA THR A 68 12.34 -10.43 -0.17
C THR A 68 12.17 -8.91 -0.32
N ALA A 69 12.98 -8.28 -1.18
CA ALA A 69 12.83 -6.85 -1.48
C ALA A 69 11.45 -6.52 -2.06
N SER A 70 10.94 -7.41 -2.92
CA SER A 70 9.61 -7.25 -3.49
C SER A 70 8.50 -7.36 -2.44
N LEU A 71 8.62 -8.24 -1.45
CA LEU A 71 7.67 -8.33 -0.32
C LEU A 71 7.65 -7.05 0.51
N MET A 72 8.82 -6.44 0.76
CA MET A 72 8.89 -5.17 1.50
C MET A 72 8.05 -4.08 0.83
N ILE A 73 8.05 -4.00 -0.50
CA ILE A 73 7.25 -3.02 -1.24
C ILE A 73 5.76 -3.26 -1.03
N VAL A 74 5.30 -4.51 -1.11
CA VAL A 74 3.89 -4.88 -0.84
C VAL A 74 3.49 -4.44 0.56
N THR A 75 4.30 -4.82 1.56
CA THR A 75 4.02 -4.50 2.97
C THR A 75 4.03 -3.00 3.24
N MET A 76 4.87 -2.22 2.55
CA MET A 76 4.86 -0.76 2.63
C MET A 76 3.57 -0.16 2.06
N LEU A 77 3.07 -0.66 0.93
CA LEU A 77 1.80 -0.21 0.34
C LEU A 77 0.62 -0.50 1.28
N ASP A 78 0.58 -1.69 1.89
CA ASP A 78 -0.44 -2.06 2.87
C ASP A 78 -0.39 -1.15 4.10
N SER A 79 0.82 -0.85 4.58
CA SER A 79 1.04 0.08 5.70
C SER A 79 0.52 1.48 5.37
N LEU A 80 0.83 2.01 4.18
CA LEU A 80 0.33 3.32 3.71
C LEU A 80 -1.20 3.35 3.59
N SER A 81 -1.80 2.26 3.09
CA SER A 81 -3.25 2.12 3.02
C SER A 81 -3.89 2.17 4.42
N SER A 82 -3.31 1.41 5.38
CA SER A 82 -3.78 1.39 6.77
C SER A 82 -3.67 2.76 7.47
N LEU A 83 -2.56 3.49 7.26
CA LEU A 83 -2.33 4.82 7.81
C LEU A 83 -3.36 5.82 7.28
N THR A 84 -3.65 5.75 5.98
CA THR A 84 -4.64 6.62 5.32
C THR A 84 -6.03 6.33 5.85
N GLY A 85 -6.41 5.05 5.97
CA GLY A 85 -7.69 4.63 6.58
C GLY A 85 -7.83 5.09 8.03
N GLY A 86 -6.75 4.99 8.82
CA GLY A 86 -6.71 5.49 10.20
C GLY A 86 -6.86 7.00 10.31
N ALA A 87 -6.22 7.76 9.41
CA ALA A 87 -6.35 9.22 9.33
C ALA A 87 -7.78 9.64 8.97
N VAL A 88 -8.39 8.98 7.98
CA VAL A 88 -9.81 9.20 7.61
C VAL A 88 -10.72 8.96 8.81
N GLY A 89 -10.54 7.84 9.53
CA GLY A 89 -11.33 7.53 10.71
C GLY A 89 -11.24 8.60 11.81
N ARG A 90 -10.05 9.15 12.04
CA ARG A 90 -9.83 10.25 13.01
C ARG A 90 -10.52 11.54 12.58
N VAL A 91 -10.45 11.92 11.30
CA VAL A 91 -11.12 13.13 10.79
C VAL A 91 -12.64 12.98 10.87
N ILE A 92 -13.19 11.80 10.54
CA ILE A 92 -14.62 11.52 10.69
C ILE A 92 -15.06 11.61 12.16
N ALA A 93 -14.27 11.10 13.10
CA ALA A 93 -14.57 11.20 14.52
C ALA A 93 -14.63 12.67 14.99
N LEU A 94 -13.68 13.50 14.57
CA LEU A 94 -13.67 14.95 14.87
C LEU A 94 -14.87 15.68 14.25
N LEU A 95 -15.33 15.29 13.07
CA LEU A 95 -16.53 15.84 12.45
C LEU A 95 -17.82 15.49 13.21
N ARG A 96 -17.85 14.39 13.97
CA ARG A 96 -19.01 13.95 14.76
C ARG A 96 -19.13 14.61 16.13
N SER A 97 -18.02 15.08 16.73
CA SER A 97 -18.02 15.89 17.97
C SER A 97 -18.59 17.32 17.80
#